data_AF-A0A1J5HHM9-F1
#
_entry.id   AF-A0A1J5HHM9-F1
#
_cell.length_a   1.000
_cell.length_b   1.000
_cell.length_c   1.000
_cell.angle_alpha   90.00
_cell.angle_beta   90.00
_cell.angle_gamma   90.00
#
_symmetry.space_group_name_H-M   'P 1'
#
loop_
_entity.id
_entity.type
_entity.pdbx_description
1 polymer ?
#
loop_
_entity_poly.entity_id
_entity_poly.type
_entity_poly.pdbx_seq_one_letter_code
_entity_poly.pdbx_strand_id
1 'polypeptide(L)'
;MKKNNQNLKLDRKNATFCFLLSNFCFVILLSIFYFLFSGSIFAAEIFYDADTRKIKANTEFEVGVFLNAESENINAIEGILRFPADILEFKELNDGNSIVNFWVERPSRRVENEIIFSGITPGGFVDKRGLIFKITFLAKNEGNGKLEMQDIKALLNDGKGTAADISVSPLKIIVTSQDLSLPPKKEAKDQEPPESFKPEIARDPAIFDGKWFLVFATQDKGLGIDRYEVSESRKQKIENRRWETAESPYWLKDQKLRSFVYVKAVDKAGNERIAMLESRYPLKWYEKWENWFIIIILGVFLFIIWYLWRKLNTKKHE
;
A
#
# COMPACT_ATOMS: atom_id res chain seq x y z
N MET A 1 43.14 2.58 81.46
CA MET A 1 43.35 1.95 80.13
C MET A 1 42.14 1.17 79.58
N LYS A 2 41.33 0.45 80.39
CA LYS A 2 40.16 -0.31 79.89
C LYS A 2 39.02 0.54 79.28
N LYS A 3 38.78 1.76 79.78
CA LYS A 3 37.71 2.67 79.29
C LYS A 3 37.97 3.19 77.86
N ASN A 4 39.24 3.50 77.51
CA ASN A 4 39.61 3.93 76.16
C ASN A 4 39.41 2.82 75.11
N ASN A 5 39.71 1.56 75.44
CA ASN A 5 39.54 0.44 74.52
C ASN A 5 38.06 0.10 74.24
N GLN A 6 37.16 0.38 75.18
CA GLN A 6 35.72 0.24 74.95
C GLN A 6 35.16 1.35 74.06
N ASN A 7 35.59 2.60 74.28
CA ASN A 7 35.21 3.72 73.42
C ASN A 7 35.70 3.53 71.97
N LEU A 8 36.95 3.07 71.77
CA LEU A 8 37.49 2.74 70.45
C LEU A 8 36.74 1.60 69.74
N LYS A 9 36.26 0.58 70.48
CA LYS A 9 35.44 -0.50 69.93
C LYS A 9 34.03 -0.03 69.57
N LEU A 10 33.44 0.86 70.36
CA LEU A 10 32.13 1.44 70.10
C LEU A 10 32.18 2.36 68.87
N ASP A 11 33.22 3.17 68.76
CA ASP A 11 33.45 4.09 67.64
C ASP A 11 33.68 3.34 66.31
N ARG A 12 34.45 2.24 66.33
CA ARG A 12 34.58 1.34 65.17
C ARG A 12 33.27 0.68 64.77
N LYS A 13 32.42 0.27 65.72
CA LYS A 13 31.10 -0.31 65.41
C LYS A 13 30.17 0.74 64.78
N ASN A 14 30.18 1.97 65.31
CA ASN A 14 29.40 3.08 64.76
C ASN A 14 29.88 3.47 63.35
N ALA A 15 31.19 3.52 63.12
CA ALA A 15 31.76 3.77 61.79
C ALA A 15 31.39 2.66 60.78
N THR A 16 31.44 1.39 61.20
CA THR A 16 31.03 0.25 60.36
C THR A 16 29.54 0.29 60.05
N PHE A 17 28.70 0.64 61.04
CA PHE A 17 27.26 0.80 60.88
C PHE A 17 26.92 1.95 59.92
N CYS A 18 27.57 3.11 60.05
CA CYS A 18 27.41 4.24 59.12
C CYS A 18 27.85 3.89 57.69
N PHE A 19 28.93 3.13 57.53
CA PHE A 19 29.40 2.67 56.22
C PHE A 19 28.41 1.70 55.56
N LEU A 20 27.86 0.75 56.34
CA LEU A 20 26.83 -0.18 55.86
C LEU A 20 25.52 0.56 55.50
N LEU A 21 25.10 1.53 56.32
CA LEU A 21 23.92 2.34 56.06
C LEU A 21 24.07 3.22 54.82
N SER A 22 25.25 3.81 54.61
CA SER A 22 25.57 4.59 53.41
C SER A 22 25.53 3.75 52.13
N ASN A 23 26.09 2.54 52.15
CA ASN A 23 26.01 1.61 51.01
C ASN A 23 24.58 1.14 50.76
N PHE A 24 23.79 0.90 51.82
CA PHE A 24 22.38 0.54 51.68
C PHE A 24 21.56 1.67 51.04
N CYS A 25 21.74 2.91 51.48
CA CYS A 25 21.12 4.09 50.87
C CYS A 25 21.54 4.27 49.41
N PHE A 26 22.82 4.03 49.08
CA PHE A 26 23.32 4.11 47.70
C PHE A 26 22.67 3.07 46.79
N VAL A 27 22.51 1.82 47.25
CA VAL A 27 21.82 0.76 46.51
C VAL A 27 20.34 1.08 46.30
N ILE A 28 19.65 1.63 47.31
CA ILE A 28 18.26 2.10 47.17
C ILE A 28 18.18 3.21 46.11
N LEU A 29 19.10 4.18 46.15
CA LEU A 29 19.09 5.31 45.22
C LEU A 29 19.36 4.88 43.77
N LEU A 30 20.28 3.92 43.57
CA LEU A 30 20.52 3.26 42.29
C LEU A 30 19.27 2.49 41.80
N SER A 31 18.59 1.78 42.71
CA SER A 31 17.37 1.03 42.38
C SER A 31 16.24 1.97 41.95
N ILE A 32 16.05 3.09 42.67
CA ILE A 32 15.07 4.13 42.31
C ILE A 32 15.43 4.74 40.94
N PHE A 33 16.72 5.03 40.69
CA PHE A 33 17.17 5.54 39.40
C PHE A 33 16.87 4.56 38.25
N TYR A 34 17.10 3.25 38.44
CA TYR A 34 16.74 2.23 37.45
C TYR A 34 15.22 2.15 37.21
N PHE A 35 14.39 2.30 38.25
CA PHE A 35 12.92 2.31 38.09
C PHE A 35 12.41 3.58 37.40
N LEU A 36 13.04 4.74 37.63
CA LEU A 36 12.70 6.01 36.99
C LEU A 36 13.05 6.05 35.49
N PHE A 37 13.92 5.15 35.02
CA PHE A 37 14.28 4.96 33.61
C PHE A 37 13.57 3.79 32.94
N SER A 38 12.50 3.26 33.53
CA SER A 38 11.58 2.38 32.80
C SER A 38 10.82 3.18 31.74
N GLY A 39 11.45 3.35 30.58
CA GLY A 39 10.77 3.86 29.39
C GLY A 39 9.57 2.96 29.09
N SER A 40 8.39 3.56 28.95
CA SER A 40 7.28 2.84 28.31
C SER A 40 7.75 2.51 26.90
N ILE A 41 7.92 1.22 26.60
CA ILE A 41 8.15 0.76 25.24
C ILE A 41 6.82 0.97 24.52
N PHE A 42 6.70 2.08 23.79
CA PHE A 42 5.53 2.36 22.97
C PHE A 42 5.65 1.52 21.69
N ALA A 43 5.16 0.29 21.76
CA ALA A 43 5.02 -0.54 20.57
C ALA A 43 3.92 0.04 19.68
N ALA A 44 4.11 -0.01 18.36
CA ALA A 44 3.02 0.23 17.44
C ALA A 44 1.88 -0.77 17.72
N GLU A 45 0.65 -0.40 17.39
CA GLU A 45 -0.52 -1.23 17.69
C GLU A 45 -1.39 -1.39 16.45
N ILE A 46 -1.75 -2.65 16.15
CA ILE A 46 -2.88 -2.95 15.27
C ILE A 46 -4.13 -3.08 16.11
N PHE A 47 -5.18 -2.35 15.73
CA PHE A 47 -6.45 -2.36 16.43
C PHE A 47 -7.64 -2.31 15.45
N TYR A 48 -8.84 -2.47 15.99
CA TYR A 48 -10.07 -2.59 15.22
C TYR A 48 -11.08 -1.51 15.62
N ASP A 49 -12.09 -1.28 14.78
CA ASP A 49 -13.15 -0.30 15.09
C ASP A 49 -14.00 -0.70 16.32
N ALA A 50 -14.24 0.27 17.21
CA ALA A 50 -14.79 0.02 18.55
C ALA A 50 -16.27 -0.43 18.56
N ASP A 51 -17.02 -0.09 17.51
CA ASP A 51 -18.48 -0.26 17.45
C ASP A 51 -18.93 -1.69 17.09
N THR A 52 -17.99 -2.58 16.76
CA THR A 52 -18.29 -3.88 16.12
C THR A 52 -18.42 -5.07 17.10
N ARG A 53 -18.52 -4.82 18.41
CA ARG A 53 -18.39 -5.87 19.43
C ARG A 53 -19.63 -6.79 19.57
N LYS A 54 -20.82 -6.30 19.24
CA LYS A 54 -22.08 -7.05 19.30
C LYS A 54 -22.86 -6.86 18.01
N ILE A 55 -23.19 -7.96 17.34
CA ILE A 55 -23.77 -7.96 15.99
C ILE A 55 -25.02 -8.83 15.95
N LYS A 56 -26.02 -8.39 15.18
CA LYS A 56 -27.25 -9.15 14.98
C LYS A 56 -27.02 -10.28 13.96
N ALA A 57 -27.50 -11.48 14.24
CA ALA A 57 -27.46 -12.58 13.29
C ALA A 57 -28.19 -12.24 11.98
N ASN A 58 -27.70 -12.78 10.86
CA ASN A 58 -28.13 -12.51 9.49
C ASN A 58 -28.01 -11.04 9.05
N THR A 59 -27.05 -10.30 9.61
CA THR A 59 -26.74 -8.94 9.16
C THR A 59 -25.28 -8.82 8.74
N GLU A 60 -25.03 -7.94 7.77
CA GLU A 60 -23.68 -7.58 7.38
C GLU A 60 -23.16 -6.43 8.24
N PHE A 61 -21.88 -6.50 8.58
CA PHE A 61 -21.19 -5.46 9.33
C PHE A 61 -19.76 -5.31 8.82
N GLU A 62 -19.20 -4.13 9.03
CA GLU A 62 -17.85 -3.78 8.59
C GLU A 62 -16.90 -3.72 9.77
N VAL A 63 -15.71 -4.29 9.61
CA VAL A 63 -14.61 -4.22 10.57
C VAL A 63 -13.44 -3.51 9.89
N GLY A 64 -13.10 -2.32 10.37
CA GLY A 64 -11.86 -1.65 10.00
C GLY A 64 -10.68 -2.17 10.81
N VAL A 65 -9.54 -2.39 10.14
CA VAL A 65 -8.24 -2.71 10.74
C VAL A 65 -7.35 -1.49 10.63
N PHE A 66 -6.79 -1.03 11.74
CA PHE A 66 -6.06 0.22 11.84
C PHE A 66 -4.67 0.03 12.45
N LEU A 67 -3.74 0.90 12.08
CA LEU A 67 -2.43 1.06 12.70
C LEU A 67 -2.42 2.32 13.56
N ASN A 68 -1.92 2.18 14.79
CA ASN A 68 -1.46 3.27 15.64
C ASN A 68 0.07 3.18 15.67
N ALA A 69 0.76 4.17 15.09
CA ALA A 69 2.20 4.18 15.08
C ALA A 69 2.81 4.57 16.44
N GLU A 70 2.00 5.08 17.38
CA GLU A 70 2.42 5.65 18.66
C GLU A 70 3.52 6.72 18.50
N SER A 71 4.77 6.38 18.77
CA SER A 71 5.95 7.24 18.59
C SER A 71 6.87 6.78 17.46
N GLU A 72 6.55 5.66 16.82
CA GLU A 72 7.33 5.07 15.75
C GLU A 72 6.99 5.67 14.39
N ASN A 73 7.90 5.52 13.44
CA ASN A 73 7.64 5.83 12.04
C ASN A 73 7.63 4.52 11.25
N ILE A 74 6.45 4.02 10.89
CA ILE A 74 6.28 2.69 10.27
C ILE A 74 6.16 2.82 8.76
N ASN A 75 6.96 2.06 7.98
CA ASN A 75 6.91 2.10 6.52
C ASN A 75 6.54 0.79 5.84
N ALA A 76 6.45 -0.31 6.57
CA ALA A 76 6.00 -1.59 6.03
C ALA A 76 5.23 -2.35 7.08
N ILE A 77 4.19 -3.05 6.65
CA ILE A 77 3.37 -3.92 7.48
C ILE A 77 2.98 -5.19 6.71
N GLU A 78 3.00 -6.31 7.41
CA GLU A 78 2.48 -7.58 6.91
C GLU A 78 1.85 -8.39 8.04
N GLY A 79 0.93 -9.27 7.68
CA GLY A 79 0.30 -10.17 8.64
C GLY A 79 -0.81 -11.02 8.04
N ILE A 80 -1.33 -11.91 8.89
CA ILE A 80 -2.45 -12.79 8.59
C ILE A 80 -3.55 -12.56 9.62
N LEU A 81 -4.70 -12.08 9.16
CA LEU A 81 -5.90 -11.96 9.98
C LEU A 81 -6.72 -13.24 9.90
N ARG A 82 -6.98 -13.85 11.05
CA ARG A 82 -7.91 -14.98 11.20
C ARG A 82 -9.22 -14.54 11.83
N PHE A 83 -10.31 -15.11 11.34
CA PHE A 83 -11.66 -14.87 11.85
C PHE A 83 -12.42 -16.18 12.10
N PRO A 84 -13.45 -16.18 12.96
CA PRO A 84 -14.20 -17.38 13.32
C PRO A 84 -15.27 -17.70 12.25
N ALA A 85 -14.93 -18.58 11.29
CA ALA A 85 -15.77 -18.90 10.13
C ALA A 85 -17.06 -19.70 10.47
N ASP A 86 -17.14 -20.24 11.67
CA ASP A 86 -18.33 -20.85 12.25
C ASP A 86 -19.45 -19.82 12.50
N ILE A 87 -19.10 -18.59 12.91
CA ILE A 87 -20.06 -17.53 13.18
C ILE A 87 -20.04 -16.39 12.14
N LEU A 88 -18.92 -16.20 11.43
CA LEU A 88 -18.76 -15.15 10.42
C LEU A 88 -18.56 -15.72 9.01
N GLU A 89 -19.03 -15.01 7.99
CA GLU A 89 -18.72 -15.26 6.58
C GLU A 89 -18.10 -14.02 5.97
N PHE A 90 -16.94 -14.17 5.33
CA PHE A 90 -16.33 -13.09 4.55
C PHE A 90 -17.22 -12.75 3.34
N LYS A 91 -17.54 -11.47 3.17
CA LYS A 91 -18.25 -10.97 1.98
C LYS A 91 -17.34 -10.19 1.07
N GLU A 92 -16.67 -9.17 1.61
CA GLU A 92 -15.89 -8.23 0.82
C GLU A 92 -14.74 -7.64 1.63
N LEU A 93 -13.70 -7.18 0.93
CA LEU A 93 -12.63 -6.38 1.50
C LEU A 93 -12.54 -5.04 0.77
N ASN A 94 -12.28 -3.95 1.48
CA ASN A 94 -12.05 -2.61 0.93
C ASN A 94 -10.73 -2.03 1.48
N ASP A 95 -9.80 -1.68 0.59
CA ASP A 95 -8.51 -1.04 0.91
C ASP A 95 -8.46 0.44 0.48
N GLY A 96 -9.60 1.03 0.14
CA GLY A 96 -9.75 2.46 -0.09
C GLY A 96 -9.40 3.28 1.14
N ASN A 97 -8.78 4.44 0.90
CA ASN A 97 -8.25 5.33 1.94
C ASN A 97 -7.24 4.64 2.90
N SER A 98 -6.56 3.59 2.44
CA SER A 98 -5.51 2.91 3.20
C SER A 98 -4.26 3.78 3.33
N ILE A 99 -3.58 3.65 4.48
CA ILE A 99 -2.23 4.21 4.67
C ILE A 99 -1.19 3.47 3.82
N VAL A 100 -1.47 2.23 3.42
CA VAL A 100 -0.58 1.45 2.57
C VAL A 100 -0.70 1.94 1.13
N ASN A 101 0.41 2.42 0.58
CA ASN A 101 0.44 2.99 -0.77
C ASN A 101 0.74 1.93 -1.83
N PHE A 102 1.58 0.94 -1.49
CA PHE A 102 1.98 -0.12 -2.41
C PHE A 102 1.84 -1.47 -1.74
N TRP A 103 0.97 -2.31 -2.28
CA TRP A 103 0.80 -3.68 -1.81
C TRP A 103 1.82 -4.60 -2.47
N VAL A 104 2.55 -5.36 -1.66
CA VAL A 104 3.33 -6.53 -2.11
C VAL A 104 2.39 -7.73 -2.23
N GLU A 105 1.55 -7.92 -1.22
CA GLU A 105 0.44 -8.86 -1.20
C GLU A 105 -0.82 -8.08 -0.83
N ARG A 106 -1.71 -7.90 -1.81
CA ARG A 106 -2.92 -7.11 -1.60
C ARG A 106 -3.87 -7.84 -0.67
N PRO A 107 -4.51 -7.16 0.32
CA PRO A 107 -5.37 -7.80 1.28
C PRO A 107 -6.45 -8.63 0.59
N SER A 108 -6.37 -9.95 0.78
CA SER A 108 -7.25 -10.89 0.09
C SER A 108 -7.46 -12.14 0.93
N ARG A 109 -8.61 -12.78 0.74
CA ARG A 109 -8.93 -14.02 1.44
C ARG A 109 -8.14 -15.17 0.82
N ARG A 110 -7.25 -15.78 1.60
CA ARG A 110 -6.38 -16.88 1.16
C ARG A 110 -7.06 -18.24 1.27
N VAL A 111 -7.66 -18.51 2.43
CA VAL A 111 -8.48 -19.69 2.73
C VAL A 111 -9.79 -19.26 3.39
N GLU A 112 -10.65 -20.21 3.80
CA GLU A 112 -11.99 -19.90 4.28
C GLU A 112 -12.04 -18.83 5.39
N ASN A 113 -11.04 -18.82 6.28
CA ASN A 113 -11.02 -17.99 7.48
C ASN A 113 -9.76 -17.12 7.67
N GLU A 114 -8.96 -16.92 6.61
CA GLU A 114 -7.71 -16.14 6.66
C GLU A 114 -7.67 -15.05 5.58
N ILE A 115 -7.23 -13.86 5.98
CA ILE A 115 -6.94 -12.73 5.10
C ILE A 115 -5.45 -12.41 5.25
N ILE A 116 -4.71 -12.48 4.16
CA ILE A 116 -3.28 -12.15 4.11
C ILE A 116 -3.08 -10.76 3.52
N PHE A 117 -2.09 -10.03 4.01
CA PHE A 117 -1.70 -8.73 3.45
C PHE A 117 -0.21 -8.44 3.72
N SER A 118 0.41 -7.71 2.81
CA SER A 118 1.76 -7.15 2.97
C SER A 118 1.91 -5.93 2.09
N GLY A 119 2.44 -4.84 2.63
CA GLY A 119 2.63 -3.62 1.85
C GLY A 119 3.49 -2.57 2.53
N ILE A 120 3.77 -1.52 1.77
CA ILE A 120 4.67 -0.43 2.14
C ILE A 120 4.01 0.94 2.01
N THR A 121 4.47 1.85 2.87
CA THR A 121 4.11 3.27 2.94
C THR A 121 5.40 4.07 2.84
N PRO A 122 5.84 4.46 1.64
CA PRO A 122 7.02 5.31 1.47
C PRO A 122 6.87 6.64 2.22
N GLY A 123 7.93 7.10 2.88
CA GLY A 123 7.87 8.27 3.78
C GLY A 123 7.41 7.93 5.20
N GLY A 124 6.80 6.74 5.37
CA GLY A 124 6.37 6.17 6.63
C GLY A 124 5.14 6.85 7.23
N PHE A 125 4.63 6.24 8.30
CA PHE A 125 3.40 6.61 8.97
C PHE A 125 3.67 6.83 10.47
N VAL A 126 3.22 7.97 10.99
CA VAL A 126 3.49 8.43 12.38
C VAL A 126 2.22 8.77 13.17
N ASP A 127 1.03 8.68 12.54
CA ASP A 127 -0.21 9.04 13.21
C ASP A 127 -0.77 7.89 14.06
N LYS A 128 -1.75 8.21 14.90
CA LYS A 128 -2.35 7.25 15.83
C LYS A 128 -3.48 6.40 15.24
N ARG A 129 -3.95 6.73 14.04
CA ARG A 129 -5.06 6.03 13.39
C ARG A 129 -4.95 6.07 11.88
N GLY A 130 -4.29 5.06 11.35
CA GLY A 130 -4.17 4.81 9.93
C GLY A 130 -5.00 3.61 9.51
N LEU A 131 -5.92 3.77 8.57
CA LEU A 131 -6.68 2.63 8.06
C LEU A 131 -5.75 1.73 7.24
N ILE A 132 -5.73 0.44 7.54
CA ILE A 132 -5.00 -0.56 6.73
C ILE A 132 -5.95 -1.11 5.65
N PHE A 133 -7.08 -1.67 6.07
CA PHE A 133 -8.20 -2.07 5.21
C PHE A 133 -9.45 -2.29 6.05
N LYS A 134 -10.58 -2.50 5.37
CA LYS A 134 -11.90 -2.81 5.95
C LYS A 134 -12.40 -4.14 5.41
N ILE A 135 -13.13 -4.87 6.23
CA ILE A 135 -13.71 -6.16 5.84
C ILE A 135 -15.20 -6.11 6.13
N THR A 136 -16.02 -6.54 5.17
CA THR A 136 -17.44 -6.79 5.37
C THR A 136 -17.64 -8.28 5.67
N PHE A 137 -18.27 -8.57 6.80
CA PHE A 137 -18.66 -9.91 7.20
C PHE A 137 -20.18 -10.02 7.29
N LEU A 138 -20.72 -11.20 6.97
CA LEU A 138 -22.08 -11.60 7.36
C LEU A 138 -22.00 -12.39 8.67
N ALA A 139 -22.77 -11.98 9.67
CA ALA A 139 -22.92 -12.70 10.93
C ALA A 139 -23.92 -13.87 10.74
N LYS A 140 -23.44 -15.10 10.55
CA LYS A 140 -24.27 -16.27 10.20
C LYS A 140 -24.94 -16.89 11.43
N ASN A 141 -24.14 -17.32 12.39
CA ASN A 141 -24.58 -18.12 13.53
C ASN A 141 -24.37 -17.34 14.83
N GLU A 142 -25.26 -17.54 15.80
CA GLU A 142 -25.04 -17.03 17.15
C GLU A 142 -23.80 -17.65 17.77
N GLY A 143 -23.09 -16.86 18.56
CA GLY A 143 -21.90 -17.32 19.25
C GLY A 143 -20.92 -16.21 19.57
N ASN A 144 -19.81 -16.60 20.19
CA ASN A 144 -18.74 -15.70 20.55
C ASN A 144 -17.48 -16.13 19.80
N GLY A 145 -16.77 -15.16 19.25
CA GLY A 145 -15.51 -15.41 18.56
C GLY A 145 -14.56 -14.23 18.71
N LYS A 146 -13.38 -14.36 18.10
CA LYS A 146 -12.35 -13.32 18.11
C LYS A 146 -11.69 -13.22 16.75
N LEU A 147 -11.36 -12.00 16.36
CA LEU A 147 -10.43 -11.77 15.27
C LEU A 147 -9.01 -11.76 15.84
N GLU A 148 -8.13 -12.51 15.20
CA GLU A 148 -6.75 -12.68 15.64
C GLU A 148 -5.79 -12.36 14.52
N MET A 149 -4.76 -11.61 14.84
CA MET A 149 -3.70 -11.32 13.88
C MET A 149 -2.49 -12.20 14.20
N GLN A 150 -1.94 -12.85 13.18
CA GLN A 150 -0.81 -13.78 13.23
C GLN A 150 0.30 -13.31 12.29
N ASP A 151 1.52 -13.77 12.56
CA ASP A 151 2.72 -13.52 11.73
C ASP A 151 2.91 -12.04 11.37
N ILE A 152 2.64 -11.17 12.34
CA ILE A 152 2.70 -9.73 12.13
C ILE A 152 4.13 -9.27 12.15
N LYS A 153 4.45 -8.42 11.18
CA LYS A 153 5.69 -7.70 11.17
C LYS A 153 5.45 -6.28 10.70
N ALA A 154 6.08 -5.35 11.40
CA ALA A 154 6.18 -3.96 10.99
C ALA A 154 7.65 -3.56 10.91
N LEU A 155 7.97 -2.66 9.98
CA LEU A 155 9.32 -2.12 9.82
C LEU A 155 9.34 -0.61 10.05
N LEU A 156 10.44 -0.14 10.64
CA LEU A 156 10.72 1.27 10.82
C LEU A 156 11.13 1.91 9.49
N ASN A 157 10.77 3.18 9.34
CA ASN A 157 11.17 4.01 8.22
C ASN A 157 12.60 4.55 8.37
N ASP A 158 13.58 3.65 8.51
CA ASP A 158 14.99 3.99 8.76
C ASP A 158 15.94 3.62 7.60
N GLY A 159 15.39 3.02 6.54
CA GLY A 159 16.14 2.56 5.37
C GLY A 159 17.02 1.33 5.62
N LYS A 160 16.98 0.72 6.81
CA LYS A 160 17.78 -0.45 7.19
C LYS A 160 16.95 -1.74 7.32
N GLY A 161 15.63 -1.62 7.26
CA GLY A 161 14.71 -2.75 7.44
C GLY A 161 14.64 -3.22 8.90
N THR A 162 14.83 -2.29 9.85
CA THR A 162 14.73 -2.57 11.28
C THR A 162 13.27 -2.91 11.63
N ALA A 163 13.07 -4.02 12.35
CA ALA A 163 11.75 -4.40 12.84
C ALA A 163 11.28 -3.45 13.94
N ALA A 164 10.02 -3.04 13.87
CA ALA A 164 9.34 -2.30 14.92
C ALA A 164 8.67 -3.28 15.89
N ASP A 165 8.65 -2.93 17.18
CA ASP A 165 7.81 -3.63 18.14
C ASP A 165 6.34 -3.35 17.82
N ILE A 166 5.55 -4.41 17.71
CA ILE A 166 4.14 -4.32 17.34
C ILE A 166 3.27 -5.19 18.24
N SER A 167 2.14 -4.63 18.65
CA SER A 167 1.13 -5.27 19.47
C SER A 167 -0.21 -5.30 18.74
N VAL A 168 -1.15 -6.11 19.25
CA VAL A 168 -2.48 -6.26 18.68
C VAL A 168 -3.53 -6.16 19.77
N SER A 169 -4.46 -5.23 19.60
CA SER A 169 -5.66 -5.18 20.42
C SER A 169 -6.66 -6.26 19.97
N PRO A 170 -7.04 -7.22 20.83
CA PRO A 170 -7.95 -8.29 20.43
C PRO A 170 -9.37 -7.76 20.21
N LEU A 171 -9.99 -8.13 19.08
CA LEU A 171 -11.41 -7.87 18.84
C LEU A 171 -12.23 -9.11 19.14
N LYS A 172 -13.08 -9.02 20.17
CA LYS A 172 -14.10 -10.04 20.49
C LYS A 172 -15.41 -9.66 19.83
N ILE A 173 -16.00 -10.61 19.12
CA ILE A 173 -17.29 -10.47 18.44
C ILE A 173 -18.32 -11.37 19.12
N ILE A 174 -19.50 -10.82 19.35
CA ILE A 174 -20.65 -11.55 19.88
C ILE A 174 -21.79 -11.44 18.86
N VAL A 175 -22.20 -12.56 18.28
CA VAL A 175 -23.35 -12.63 17.38
C VAL A 175 -24.57 -13.09 18.16
N THR A 176 -25.67 -12.33 18.07
CA THR A 176 -26.92 -12.59 18.79
C THR A 176 -28.15 -12.38 17.90
N SER A 177 -29.23 -13.11 18.16
CA SER A 177 -30.55 -12.89 17.55
C SER A 177 -31.29 -11.67 18.09
N GLN A 178 -30.82 -11.08 19.20
CA GLN A 178 -31.46 -9.91 19.79
C GLN A 178 -31.42 -8.73 18.83
N ASP A 179 -32.53 -7.99 18.73
CA ASP A 179 -32.60 -6.77 17.95
C ASP A 179 -31.67 -5.71 18.54
N LEU A 180 -30.48 -5.61 17.96
CA LEU A 180 -29.57 -4.49 18.15
C LEU A 180 -30.02 -3.38 17.19
N SER A 181 -30.25 -2.19 17.73
CA SER A 181 -30.45 -0.99 16.92
C SER A 181 -29.12 -0.59 16.27
N LEU A 182 -28.67 -1.36 15.28
CA LEU A 182 -27.61 -0.91 14.39
C LEU A 182 -28.24 0.07 13.39
N PRO A 183 -27.66 1.26 13.19
CA PRO A 183 -28.11 2.11 12.10
C PRO A 183 -27.96 1.33 10.79
N PRO A 184 -28.96 1.37 9.88
CA PRO A 184 -28.84 0.71 8.59
C PRO A 184 -27.60 1.25 7.86
N LYS A 185 -26.73 0.35 7.38
CA LYS A 185 -25.56 0.70 6.58
C LYS A 185 -26.08 1.38 5.31
N LYS A 186 -25.92 2.71 5.22
CA LYS A 186 -26.27 3.45 4.02
C LYS A 186 -25.15 3.25 3.01
N GLU A 187 -25.39 2.44 1.99
CA GLU A 187 -24.46 2.29 0.87
C GLU A 187 -24.39 3.61 0.11
N ALA A 188 -23.33 4.38 0.38
CA ALA A 188 -22.99 5.52 -0.46
C ALA A 188 -22.39 4.98 -1.77
N LYS A 189 -22.96 5.38 -2.91
CA LYS A 189 -22.36 5.07 -4.21
C LYS A 189 -21.12 5.94 -4.38
N ASP A 190 -19.98 5.27 -4.53
CA ASP A 190 -18.73 5.91 -4.88
C ASP A 190 -18.77 6.35 -6.35
N GLN A 191 -18.47 7.63 -6.58
CA GLN A 191 -18.43 8.26 -7.91
C GLN A 191 -17.09 8.97 -8.14
N GLU A 192 -16.18 8.92 -7.16
CA GLU A 192 -14.90 9.58 -7.27
C GLU A 192 -13.93 8.65 -7.99
N PRO A 193 -13.36 9.04 -9.14
CA PRO A 193 -12.33 8.25 -9.77
C PRO A 193 -11.05 8.19 -8.93
N PRO A 194 -10.22 7.14 -9.12
CA PRO A 194 -8.94 7.03 -8.44
C PRO A 194 -8.09 8.29 -8.52
N GLU A 195 -7.21 8.47 -7.53
CA GLU A 195 -6.30 9.61 -7.47
C GLU A 195 -5.42 9.70 -8.73
N SER A 196 -4.94 10.90 -9.01
CA SER A 196 -4.02 11.12 -10.12
C SER A 196 -2.65 10.53 -9.80
N PHE A 197 -2.09 9.78 -10.73
CA PHE A 197 -0.82 9.09 -10.55
C PHE A 197 0.06 9.26 -11.78
N LYS A 198 1.35 8.96 -11.60
CA LYS A 198 2.36 9.05 -12.65
C LYS A 198 3.08 7.71 -12.80
N PRO A 199 2.76 6.92 -13.84
CA PRO A 199 3.52 5.73 -14.19
C PRO A 199 4.96 6.09 -14.55
N GLU A 200 5.91 5.21 -14.23
CA GLU A 200 7.33 5.43 -14.51
C GLU A 200 7.96 4.24 -15.23
N ILE A 201 8.78 4.54 -16.23
CA ILE A 201 9.53 3.53 -16.99
C ILE A 201 10.92 3.38 -16.39
N ALA A 202 11.22 2.18 -15.92
CA ALA A 202 12.47 1.80 -15.29
C ALA A 202 13.12 0.59 -15.98
N ARG A 203 14.38 0.33 -15.64
CA ARG A 203 15.17 -0.80 -16.12
C ARG A 203 16.14 -1.20 -15.03
N ASP A 204 16.14 -2.47 -14.68
CA ASP A 204 17.00 -3.04 -13.64
C ASP A 204 17.42 -4.45 -14.06
N PRO A 205 18.71 -4.82 -14.03
CA PRO A 205 19.17 -6.17 -14.38
C PRO A 205 18.47 -7.31 -13.59
N ALA A 206 18.03 -7.04 -12.36
CA ALA A 206 17.33 -8.01 -11.52
C ALA A 206 15.85 -8.20 -11.88
N ILE A 207 15.27 -7.30 -12.67
CA ILE A 207 13.84 -7.30 -13.03
C ILE A 207 13.69 -7.55 -14.53
N PHE A 208 12.96 -8.61 -14.90
CA PHE A 208 12.74 -9.04 -16.28
C PHE A 208 14.03 -9.12 -17.13
N ASP A 209 15.12 -9.61 -16.54
CA ASP A 209 16.45 -9.74 -17.18
C ASP A 209 17.00 -8.41 -17.75
N GLY A 210 16.74 -7.29 -17.06
CA GLY A 210 17.20 -5.99 -17.53
C GLY A 210 16.41 -5.45 -18.72
N LYS A 211 15.18 -5.90 -18.95
CA LYS A 211 14.26 -5.28 -19.92
C LYS A 211 13.61 -4.03 -19.35
N TRP A 212 13.11 -3.15 -20.22
CA TRP A 212 12.31 -2.01 -19.81
C TRP A 212 10.98 -2.49 -19.25
N PHE A 213 10.59 -1.94 -18.11
CA PHE A 213 9.32 -2.20 -17.45
C PHE A 213 8.70 -0.90 -16.95
N LEU A 214 7.41 -1.00 -16.64
CA LEU A 214 6.58 0.09 -16.20
C LEU A 214 6.14 -0.16 -14.76
N VAL A 215 6.33 0.84 -13.91
CA VAL A 215 5.86 0.84 -12.52
C VAL A 215 4.73 1.84 -12.41
N PHE A 216 3.67 1.46 -11.72
CA PHE A 216 2.53 2.32 -11.44
C PHE A 216 1.82 1.88 -10.18
N ALA A 217 1.26 2.84 -9.47
CA ALA A 217 0.26 2.63 -8.44
C ALA A 217 -0.56 3.92 -8.31
N THR A 218 -1.79 3.77 -7.85
CA THR A 218 -2.62 4.88 -7.39
C THR A 218 -3.44 4.43 -6.19
N GLN A 219 -4.02 5.40 -5.50
CA GLN A 219 -4.95 5.17 -4.41
C GLN A 219 -6.35 5.59 -4.82
N ASP A 220 -7.34 5.00 -4.18
CA ASP A 220 -8.72 5.41 -4.28
C ASP A 220 -9.25 5.72 -2.87
N LYS A 221 -10.07 6.78 -2.75
CA LYS A 221 -10.60 7.23 -1.46
C LYS A 221 -11.91 6.56 -1.07
N GLY A 222 -12.56 5.87 -2.00
CA GLY A 222 -13.83 5.18 -1.78
C GLY A 222 -13.65 3.69 -1.57
N LEU A 223 -13.91 2.90 -2.60
CA LEU A 223 -13.95 1.43 -2.51
C LEU A 223 -12.62 0.72 -2.83
N GLY A 224 -11.58 1.49 -3.11
CA GLY A 224 -10.27 0.95 -3.47
C GLY A 224 -10.18 0.57 -4.95
N ILE A 225 -8.99 0.20 -5.39
CA ILE A 225 -8.73 -0.18 -6.78
C ILE A 225 -9.32 -1.57 -7.08
N ASP A 226 -9.93 -1.79 -8.23
CA ASP A 226 -10.28 -3.14 -8.70
C ASP A 226 -9.08 -3.73 -9.45
N ARG A 227 -8.67 -3.06 -10.53
CA ARG A 227 -7.61 -3.53 -11.42
C ARG A 227 -6.91 -2.40 -12.16
N TYR A 228 -5.77 -2.73 -12.75
CA TYR A 228 -5.07 -1.89 -13.71
C TYR A 228 -5.11 -2.51 -15.10
N GLU A 229 -5.14 -1.65 -16.11
CA GLU A 229 -5.05 -2.02 -17.51
C GLU A 229 -3.99 -1.17 -18.22
N VAL A 230 -3.20 -1.79 -19.09
CA VAL A 230 -2.14 -1.11 -19.85
C VAL A 230 -2.43 -1.22 -21.35
N SER A 231 -2.11 -0.15 -22.09
CA SER A 231 -2.17 -0.12 -23.54
C SER A 231 -0.93 0.56 -24.12
N GLU A 232 -0.25 -0.11 -25.04
CA GLU A 232 0.91 0.42 -25.77
C GLU A 232 0.57 0.69 -27.23
N SER A 233 0.90 1.88 -27.75
CA SER A 233 0.58 2.22 -29.13
C SER A 233 1.52 3.25 -29.75
N ARG A 234 1.75 3.11 -31.06
CA ARG A 234 2.45 4.12 -31.88
C ARG A 234 1.61 5.37 -32.14
N LYS A 235 0.29 5.31 -31.91
CA LYS A 235 -0.64 6.43 -32.13
C LYS A 235 -1.02 7.06 -30.79
N GLN A 236 -1.08 8.39 -30.75
CA GLN A 236 -1.47 9.15 -29.54
C GLN A 236 -2.99 9.12 -29.28
N LYS A 237 -3.83 8.89 -30.28
CA LYS A 237 -5.30 8.86 -30.11
C LYS A 237 -5.76 7.67 -29.26
N ILE A 238 -6.58 7.93 -28.25
CA ILE A 238 -7.04 6.93 -27.26
C ILE A 238 -8.19 6.02 -27.74
N GLU A 239 -8.88 6.41 -28.81
CA GLU A 239 -10.03 5.68 -29.34
C GLU A 239 -9.65 4.27 -29.82
N ASN A 240 -10.51 3.29 -29.52
CA ASN A 240 -10.37 1.89 -29.92
C ASN A 240 -9.04 1.22 -29.53
N ARG A 241 -8.47 1.62 -28.38
CA ARG A 241 -7.30 0.94 -27.81
C ARG A 241 -7.65 -0.45 -27.30
N ARG A 242 -6.70 -1.38 -27.47
CA ARG A 242 -6.72 -2.68 -26.79
C ARG A 242 -6.11 -2.50 -25.42
N TRP A 243 -6.90 -2.74 -24.40
CA TRP A 243 -6.50 -2.72 -23.00
C TRP A 243 -6.21 -4.14 -22.56
N GLU A 244 -5.14 -4.31 -21.78
CA GLU A 244 -4.77 -5.58 -21.20
C GLU A 244 -4.64 -5.41 -19.69
N THR A 245 -5.27 -6.28 -18.91
CA THR A 245 -5.09 -6.30 -17.47
C THR A 245 -3.63 -6.50 -17.14
N ALA A 246 -3.13 -5.70 -16.20
CA ALA A 246 -1.71 -5.63 -15.87
C ALA A 246 -1.50 -5.45 -14.37
N GLU A 247 -0.36 -5.94 -13.90
CA GLU A 247 0.16 -5.70 -12.55
C GLU A 247 1.48 -4.93 -12.64
N SER A 248 1.82 -4.23 -11.58
CA SER A 248 3.10 -3.52 -11.48
C SER A 248 4.09 -4.38 -10.68
N PRO A 249 5.35 -4.55 -11.15
CA PRO A 249 5.92 -4.01 -12.38
C PRO A 249 5.41 -4.72 -13.65
N TYR A 250 5.09 -3.95 -14.70
CA TYR A 250 4.63 -4.46 -15.99
C TYR A 250 5.74 -4.51 -17.03
N TRP A 251 5.97 -5.66 -17.65
CA TRP A 251 6.93 -5.80 -18.74
C TRP A 251 6.42 -5.11 -20.02
N LEU A 252 7.15 -4.08 -20.50
CA LEU A 252 6.79 -3.37 -21.73
C LEU A 252 7.01 -4.23 -22.97
N LYS A 253 6.03 -4.31 -23.86
CA LYS A 253 6.15 -5.01 -25.15
C LYS A 253 7.06 -4.24 -26.10
N ASP A 254 6.95 -2.91 -26.11
CA ASP A 254 7.83 -2.05 -26.92
C ASP A 254 9.13 -1.68 -26.21
N GLN A 255 10.10 -2.59 -26.27
CA GLN A 255 11.45 -2.37 -25.73
C GLN A 255 12.25 -1.25 -26.44
N LYS A 256 11.73 -0.68 -27.54
CA LYS A 256 12.32 0.47 -28.23
C LYS A 256 11.79 1.82 -27.73
N LEU A 257 10.83 1.83 -26.81
CA LEU A 257 10.23 3.03 -26.20
C LEU A 257 9.75 4.09 -27.22
N ARG A 258 9.24 3.66 -28.37
CA ARG A 258 8.60 4.52 -29.39
C ARG A 258 7.07 4.56 -29.26
N SER A 259 6.51 3.79 -28.34
CA SER A 259 5.07 3.72 -28.08
C SER A 259 4.69 4.72 -27.01
N PHE A 260 3.54 5.36 -27.18
CA PHE A 260 2.79 5.95 -26.08
C PHE A 260 2.26 4.82 -25.21
N VAL A 261 2.37 4.98 -23.90
CA VAL A 261 1.90 3.99 -22.92
C VAL A 261 0.79 4.63 -22.11
N TYR A 262 -0.34 3.94 -21.99
CA TYR A 262 -1.48 4.37 -21.18
C TYR A 262 -1.69 3.36 -20.07
N VAL A 263 -1.87 3.87 -18.86
CA VAL A 263 -2.25 3.06 -17.70
C VAL A 263 -3.60 3.54 -17.23
N LYS A 264 -4.56 2.63 -17.18
CA LYS A 264 -5.89 2.86 -16.63
C LYS A 264 -5.98 2.17 -15.28
N ALA A 265 -6.33 2.90 -14.24
CA ALA A 265 -6.78 2.36 -12.97
C ALA A 265 -8.31 2.38 -12.96
N VAL A 266 -8.93 1.26 -12.59
CA VAL A 266 -10.38 1.12 -12.43
C VAL A 266 -10.66 0.81 -10.97
N ASP A 267 -11.50 1.58 -10.29
CA ASP A 267 -11.94 1.28 -8.93
C ASP A 267 -13.05 0.23 -8.90
N LYS A 268 -13.46 -0.22 -7.71
CA LYS A 268 -14.55 -1.20 -7.55
C LYS A 268 -15.94 -0.65 -7.88
N ALA A 269 -16.10 0.67 -7.91
CA ALA A 269 -17.32 1.32 -8.37
C ALA A 269 -17.39 1.44 -9.90
N GLY A 270 -16.28 1.15 -10.60
CA GLY A 270 -16.14 1.23 -12.05
C GLY A 270 -15.70 2.60 -12.56
N ASN A 271 -15.32 3.55 -11.70
CA ASN A 271 -14.74 4.80 -12.18
C ASN A 271 -13.31 4.56 -12.67
N GLU A 272 -12.93 5.31 -13.71
CA GLU A 272 -11.65 5.12 -14.39
C GLU A 272 -10.75 6.35 -14.25
N ARG A 273 -9.46 6.12 -14.02
CA ARG A 273 -8.40 7.13 -14.14
C ARG A 273 -7.35 6.66 -15.13
N ILE A 274 -7.08 7.46 -16.16
CA ILE A 274 -6.06 7.15 -17.17
C ILE A 274 -4.87 8.11 -17.02
N ALA A 275 -3.68 7.54 -16.88
CA ALA A 275 -2.40 8.24 -16.97
C ALA A 275 -1.71 7.90 -18.29
N MET A 276 -1.06 8.90 -18.91
CA MET A 276 -0.36 8.75 -20.18
C MET A 276 1.12 9.02 -20.00
N LEU A 277 1.94 8.16 -20.59
CA LEU A 277 3.37 8.34 -20.79
C LEU A 277 3.66 8.62 -22.26
N GLU A 278 4.39 9.70 -22.49
CA GLU A 278 4.89 10.03 -23.81
C GLU A 278 5.95 9.03 -24.28
N SER A 279 5.97 8.80 -25.59
CA SER A 279 7.01 8.01 -26.24
C SER A 279 8.36 8.71 -26.07
N ARG A 280 9.36 8.02 -25.50
CA ARG A 280 10.74 8.57 -25.39
C ARG A 280 11.43 8.73 -26.75
N TYR A 281 11.09 7.88 -27.73
CA TYR A 281 11.68 7.92 -29.08
C TYR A 281 10.59 7.92 -30.16
N PRO A 282 9.82 9.01 -30.31
CA PRO A 282 8.71 9.05 -31.26
C PRO A 282 9.17 8.78 -32.70
N LEU A 283 8.32 8.13 -33.49
CA LEU A 283 8.59 7.86 -34.90
C LEU A 283 8.88 9.16 -35.64
N LYS A 284 10.06 9.25 -36.27
CA LYS A 284 10.41 10.41 -37.07
C LYS A 284 9.49 10.46 -38.30
N TRP A 285 9.24 11.65 -38.82
CA TRP A 285 8.28 11.84 -39.92
C TRP A 285 8.61 10.95 -41.14
N TYR A 286 9.88 10.75 -41.47
CA TYR A 286 10.30 9.90 -42.59
C TYR A 286 10.12 8.39 -42.36
N GLU A 287 9.87 7.94 -41.12
CA GLU A 287 9.55 6.53 -40.82
C GLU A 287 8.04 6.25 -40.97
N LYS A 288 7.21 7.29 -41.15
CA LYS A 288 5.77 7.13 -41.38
C LYS A 288 5.49 6.83 -42.84
N TRP A 289 4.92 5.65 -43.12
CA TRP A 289 4.55 5.21 -44.48
C TRP A 289 3.59 6.18 -45.19
N GLU A 290 2.70 6.85 -44.45
CA GLU A 290 1.80 7.90 -44.95
C GLU A 290 2.56 9.03 -45.68
N ASN A 291 3.74 9.41 -45.17
CA ASN A 291 4.54 10.47 -45.79
C ASN A 291 5.20 9.98 -47.08
N TRP A 292 5.66 8.74 -47.12
CA TRP A 292 6.16 8.14 -48.36
C TRP A 292 5.07 8.02 -49.41
N PHE A 293 3.84 7.70 -49.01
CA PHE A 293 2.69 7.68 -49.91
C PHE A 293 2.44 9.07 -50.54
N ILE A 294 2.47 10.13 -49.74
CA ILE A 294 2.36 11.51 -50.24
C ILE A 294 3.51 11.87 -51.20
N ILE A 295 4.76 11.52 -50.84
CA ILE A 295 5.93 11.78 -51.69
C ILE A 295 5.84 11.04 -53.02
N ILE A 296 5.38 9.78 -53.02
CA ILE A 296 5.19 8.99 -54.24
C ILE A 296 4.09 9.60 -55.11
N ILE A 297 2.94 9.97 -54.53
CA ILE A 297 1.85 10.64 -55.27
C ILE A 297 2.33 11.94 -55.90
N LEU A 298 3.06 12.76 -55.14
CA LEU A 298 3.63 14.01 -55.63
C LEU A 298 4.63 13.75 -56.78
N GLY A 299 5.48 12.74 -56.63
CA GLY A 299 6.43 12.33 -57.66
C GLY A 299 5.75 11.87 -58.96
N VAL A 300 4.69 11.06 -58.86
CA VAL A 300 3.89 10.63 -60.00
C VAL A 300 3.18 11.81 -60.67
N PHE A 301 2.62 12.73 -59.87
CA PHE A 301 1.96 13.93 -60.40
C PHE A 301 2.93 14.83 -61.17
N LEU A 302 4.12 15.08 -60.61
CA LEU A 302 5.19 15.85 -61.27
C LEU A 302 5.68 15.14 -62.55
N PHE A 303 5.78 13.82 -62.52
CA PHE A 303 6.14 13.02 -63.70
C PHE A 303 5.09 13.14 -64.81
N ILE A 304 3.80 13.11 -64.49
CA ILE A 304 2.70 13.30 -65.45
C ILE A 304 2.77 14.71 -66.06
N ILE A 305 2.96 15.75 -65.25
CA ILE A 305 3.12 17.13 -65.73
C ILE A 305 4.31 17.22 -66.68
N TRP A 306 5.46 16.69 -66.28
CA TRP A 306 6.67 16.68 -67.10
C TRP A 306 6.46 15.93 -68.43
N TYR A 307 5.80 14.78 -68.38
CA TYR A 307 5.49 13.97 -69.56
C TYR A 307 4.56 14.70 -70.54
N LEU A 308 3.50 15.33 -70.03
CA LEU A 308 2.56 16.13 -70.84
C LEU A 308 3.24 17.36 -71.45
N TRP A 309 4.05 18.07 -70.67
CA TRP A 309 4.82 19.22 -71.15
C TRP A 309 5.78 18.82 -72.28
N ARG A 310 6.50 17.71 -72.12
CA ARG A 310 7.39 17.17 -73.15
C ARG A 310 6.62 16.81 -74.43
N LYS A 311 5.47 16.15 -74.31
CA LYS A 311 4.62 15.76 -75.45
C LYS A 311 4.05 16.97 -76.21
N LEU A 312 3.71 18.05 -75.50
CA LEU A 312 3.22 19.30 -76.11
C LEU A 312 4.33 20.06 -76.85
N ASN A 313 5.55 20.08 -76.32
CA ASN A 313 6.68 20.75 -76.97
C ASN A 313 7.21 19.98 -78.19
N THR A 314 7.09 18.65 -78.24
CA THR A 314 7.44 17.87 -79.45
C THR A 314 6.48 18.11 -80.62
N LYS A 315 5.22 18.51 -80.37
CA LYS A 315 4.24 18.81 -81.43
C LYS A 315 4.36 20.23 -82.03
N LYS A 316 5.21 21.09 -81.48
CA LYS A 316 5.44 22.46 -81.99
C LYS A 316 6.58 22.55 -83.01
N HIS A 317 7.28 21.44 -83.28
CA HIS A 317 8.42 21.37 -84.19
C HIS A 317 8.21 20.37 -85.35
N GLU A 318 6.98 19.91 -85.56
CA GLU A 318 6.49 19.30 -86.81
C GLU A 318 5.59 20.32 -87.53
#